data_AF-A0A8J3CR24-F1
#
_entry.id   AF-A0A8J3CR24-F1
#
_cell.length_a   1.000
_cell.length_b   1.000
_cell.length_c   1.000
_cell.angle_alpha   90.00
_cell.angle_beta   90.00
_cell.angle_gamma   90.00
#
_symmetry.space_group_name_H-M   'P 1'
#
loop_
_entity.id
_entity.type
_entity.pdbx_description
1 polymer ?
#
loop_
_entity_poly.entity_id
_entity_poly.type
_entity_poly.pdbx_seq_one_letter_code
_entity_poly.pdbx_strand_id
1 'polypeptide(L)'
;MAVKLTGALPQTLTEQRHLNVVYRKVDTLTPYEGNARTHSDKQIAQIAASIRHFGFTNPVLIDDKGSIVAGHGRVAAAKLLGLEAVPTIALSYLSSAQRQAYVIADNRLAELAGWDRDILKMEFQCLAELDLDFELEITGFETAELDLLLDDSPDASSDPDDDFQTPEPGPAVTQLGDVWCLGPHRLVCGDARSPKTYEALMGDEPAHAVFTDPPYNVKIDGNVCGSGAVKHREFAMASGEMSSEAFADFLGSSLGAMARVSHNGAIHFVCMDWRHMRELQAAGREIYSELKNLIVWAKTNGGMGTFYRSRHELIFVWKVGFGPHTNTFGLGEHGV
;
A
#
# COMPACT_ATOMS: atom_id res chain seq x y z
N MET A 1 -18.23 8.50 -7.72
CA MET A 1 -18.56 9.55 -8.72
C MET A 1 -19.03 8.85 -9.99
N ALA A 2 -20.25 9.10 -10.46
CA ALA A 2 -20.73 8.47 -11.70
C ALA A 2 -19.98 9.09 -12.89
N VAL A 3 -19.16 8.29 -13.57
CA VAL A 3 -18.55 8.68 -14.85
C VAL A 3 -19.68 8.79 -15.87
N LYS A 4 -20.07 10.02 -16.23
CA LYS A 4 -21.00 10.24 -17.35
C LYS A 4 -20.24 9.95 -18.64
N LEU A 5 -20.51 8.79 -19.25
CA LEU A 5 -20.08 8.50 -20.62
C LEU A 5 -20.83 9.46 -21.55
N THR A 6 -20.14 10.50 -22.03
CA THR A 6 -20.70 11.48 -22.98
C THR A 6 -20.47 11.01 -24.41
N GLY A 7 -21.55 10.66 -25.11
CA GLY A 7 -21.53 10.26 -26.52
C GLY A 7 -22.78 9.44 -26.85
N ALA A 8 -23.21 9.48 -28.12
CA ALA A 8 -24.22 8.52 -28.58
C ALA A 8 -23.65 7.10 -28.47
N LEU A 9 -24.45 6.15 -27.97
CA LEU A 9 -24.06 4.75 -27.94
C LEU A 9 -23.71 4.30 -29.38
N PRO A 10 -22.59 3.59 -29.59
CA PRO A 10 -22.24 3.08 -30.92
C PRO A 10 -23.38 2.24 -31.50
N GLN A 11 -23.49 2.23 -32.85
CA GLN A 11 -24.51 1.44 -33.57
C GLN A 11 -24.55 -0.04 -33.14
N THR A 12 -23.41 -0.58 -32.71
CA THR A 12 -23.25 -1.94 -32.19
C THR A 12 -24.02 -2.21 -30.89
N LEU A 13 -24.38 -1.19 -30.10
CA LEU A 13 -25.20 -1.32 -28.89
C LEU A 13 -26.69 -1.02 -29.14
N THR A 14 -27.03 -0.42 -30.28
CA THR A 14 -28.41 -0.03 -30.64
C THR A 14 -29.12 -1.08 -31.48
N GLU A 15 -28.39 -1.93 -32.20
CA GLU A 15 -28.95 -3.21 -32.67
C GLU A 15 -28.95 -4.20 -31.51
N GLN A 16 -30.12 -4.73 -31.13
CA GLN A 16 -30.25 -5.83 -30.16
C GLN A 16 -29.57 -7.09 -30.70
N ARG A 17 -28.24 -7.14 -30.58
CA ARG A 17 -27.42 -8.29 -30.99
C ARG A 17 -27.28 -9.22 -29.80
N HIS A 18 -28.10 -10.26 -29.77
CA HIS A 18 -28.01 -11.30 -28.76
C HIS A 18 -26.74 -12.12 -28.99
N LEU A 19 -25.89 -12.21 -27.97
CA LEU A 19 -24.75 -13.13 -27.98
C LEU A 19 -25.29 -14.56 -28.00
N ASN A 20 -24.76 -15.39 -28.91
CA ASN A 20 -25.13 -16.79 -29.01
C ASN A 20 -23.99 -17.68 -28.51
N VAL A 21 -24.29 -18.57 -27.57
CA VAL A 21 -23.33 -19.52 -27.03
C VAL A 21 -23.40 -20.81 -27.83
N VAL A 22 -22.28 -21.19 -28.45
CA VAL A 22 -22.15 -22.41 -29.25
C VAL A 22 -21.01 -23.26 -28.71
N TYR A 23 -21.26 -24.54 -28.46
CA TYR A 23 -20.20 -25.47 -28.05
C TYR A 23 -19.35 -25.87 -29.25
N ARG A 24 -18.03 -25.74 -29.12
CA ARG A 24 -17.06 -26.09 -30.17
C ARG A 24 -16.00 -27.03 -29.63
N LYS A 25 -15.50 -27.90 -30.51
CA LYS A 25 -14.42 -28.84 -30.16
C LYS A 25 -13.17 -28.08 -29.75
N VAL A 26 -12.59 -28.44 -28.61
CA VAL A 26 -11.43 -27.75 -28.04
C VAL A 26 -10.25 -27.73 -29.00
N ASP A 27 -10.03 -28.82 -29.74
CA ASP A 27 -8.94 -28.96 -30.71
C ASP A 27 -9.11 -28.09 -31.96
N THR A 28 -10.30 -27.55 -32.19
CA THR A 28 -10.56 -26.62 -33.32
C THR A 28 -10.24 -25.17 -32.96
N LEU A 29 -9.95 -24.87 -31.69
CA LEU A 29 -9.64 -23.52 -31.23
C LEU A 29 -8.14 -23.25 -31.31
N THR A 30 -7.78 -22.16 -31.96
CA THR A 30 -6.37 -21.75 -32.14
C THR A 30 -6.03 -20.59 -31.19
N PRO A 31 -4.87 -20.64 -30.49
CA PRO A 31 -4.41 -19.51 -29.71
C PRO A 31 -4.13 -18.30 -30.60
N TYR A 32 -4.52 -17.11 -30.15
CA TYR A 32 -4.10 -15.87 -30.81
C TYR A 32 -2.60 -15.63 -30.62
N GLU A 33 -1.86 -15.51 -31.74
CA GLU A 33 -0.39 -15.38 -31.76
C GLU A 33 0.14 -14.16 -30.98
N GLY A 34 -0.63 -13.07 -30.94
CA GLY A 34 -0.24 -11.83 -30.25
C GLY A 34 -0.74 -11.73 -28.80
N ASN A 35 -1.16 -12.82 -28.17
CA ASN A 35 -1.63 -12.77 -26.79
C ASN A 35 -0.46 -12.51 -25.83
N ALA A 36 -0.41 -11.30 -25.27
CA ALA A 36 0.63 -10.89 -24.33
C ALA A 36 0.49 -11.52 -22.94
N ARG A 37 -0.69 -12.06 -22.59
CA ARG A 37 -0.94 -12.65 -21.28
C ARG A 37 -0.57 -14.12 -21.25
N THR A 38 0.36 -14.47 -20.38
CA THR A 38 0.79 -15.85 -20.12
C THR A 38 0.04 -16.42 -18.92
N HIS A 39 -0.06 -17.74 -18.88
CA HIS A 39 -0.64 -18.48 -17.76
C HIS A 39 0.36 -19.53 -17.30
N SER A 40 0.66 -19.56 -16.00
CA SER A 40 1.51 -20.61 -15.41
C SER A 40 0.74 -21.93 -15.32
N ASP A 41 1.46 -23.05 -15.24
CA ASP A 41 0.83 -24.38 -15.05
C ASP A 41 -0.04 -24.42 -13.79
N LYS A 42 0.40 -23.75 -12.71
CA LYS A 42 -0.36 -23.59 -11.47
C LYS A 42 -1.70 -22.86 -11.71
N GLN A 43 -1.66 -21.75 -12.44
CA GLN A 43 -2.87 -20.99 -12.76
C GLN A 43 -3.83 -21.80 -13.65
N ILE A 44 -3.30 -22.56 -14.61
CA ILE A 44 -4.12 -23.45 -15.45
C ILE A 44 -4.79 -24.53 -14.59
N ALA A 45 -4.07 -25.11 -13.62
CA ALA A 45 -4.62 -26.09 -12.70
C ALA A 45 -5.75 -25.51 -11.82
N GLN A 46 -5.61 -24.28 -11.31
CA GLN A 46 -6.67 -23.59 -10.56
C GLN A 46 -7.91 -23.36 -11.44
N ILE A 47 -7.73 -22.89 -12.68
CA ILE A 47 -8.84 -22.72 -13.62
C ILE A 47 -9.52 -24.06 -13.92
N ALA A 48 -8.75 -25.14 -14.05
CA ALA A 48 -9.28 -26.49 -14.25
C ALA A 48 -10.08 -27.00 -13.04
N ALA A 49 -9.61 -26.75 -11.81
CA ALA A 49 -10.34 -27.07 -10.59
C ALA A 49 -11.69 -26.31 -10.55
N SER A 50 -11.67 -25.01 -10.85
CA SER A 50 -12.87 -24.17 -10.93
C SER A 50 -13.88 -24.69 -11.95
N ILE A 51 -13.44 -25.02 -13.17
CA ILE A 51 -14.29 -25.60 -14.21
C ILE A 51 -14.85 -26.96 -13.80
N ARG A 52 -14.06 -27.80 -13.11
CA ARG A 52 -14.50 -29.13 -12.69
C ARG A 52 -15.67 -29.06 -11.71
N HIS A 53 -15.69 -28.06 -10.83
CA HIS A 53 -16.71 -27.93 -9.79
C HIS A 53 -17.91 -27.10 -10.25
N PHE A 54 -17.68 -25.90 -10.81
CA PHE A 54 -18.76 -24.99 -11.21
C PHE A 54 -19.22 -25.18 -12.66
N GLY A 55 -18.50 -25.97 -13.45
CA GLY A 55 -18.68 -26.03 -14.89
C GLY A 55 -18.17 -24.78 -15.60
N PHE A 56 -18.46 -24.68 -16.90
CA PHE A 56 -18.15 -23.49 -17.69
C PHE A 56 -19.20 -22.38 -17.43
N THR A 57 -18.85 -21.41 -16.59
CA THR A 57 -19.70 -20.24 -16.31
C THR A 57 -19.47 -19.09 -17.29
N ASN A 58 -18.29 -19.01 -17.90
CA ASN A 58 -17.94 -17.98 -18.87
C ASN A 58 -17.52 -18.60 -20.23
N PRO A 59 -18.18 -18.26 -21.36
CA PRO A 59 -17.81 -18.75 -22.69
C PRO A 59 -16.50 -18.17 -23.23
N VAL A 60 -15.76 -18.96 -24.02
CA VAL A 60 -14.53 -18.51 -24.70
C VAL A 60 -14.90 -17.58 -25.85
N LEU A 61 -14.27 -16.41 -25.91
CA LEU A 61 -14.52 -15.44 -26.99
C LEU A 61 -13.60 -15.77 -28.16
N ILE A 62 -14.17 -15.93 -29.34
CA ILE A 62 -13.45 -16.33 -30.54
C ILE A 62 -13.76 -15.42 -31.72
N ASP A 63 -12.89 -15.42 -32.73
CA ASP A 63 -13.20 -14.87 -34.04
C ASP A 63 -13.94 -15.88 -34.94
N ASP A 64 -14.27 -15.47 -36.16
CA ASP A 64 -14.99 -16.30 -37.14
C ASP A 64 -14.20 -17.54 -37.59
N LYS A 65 -12.88 -17.52 -37.41
CA LYS A 65 -11.96 -18.60 -37.80
C LYS A 65 -11.66 -19.54 -36.64
N GLY A 66 -12.16 -19.28 -35.44
CA GLY A 66 -11.88 -20.07 -34.24
C GLY A 66 -10.62 -19.64 -33.48
N SER A 67 -10.02 -18.50 -33.82
CA SER A 67 -8.92 -17.93 -33.04
C SER A 67 -9.47 -17.37 -31.73
N ILE A 68 -8.81 -17.70 -30.62
CA ILE A 68 -9.21 -17.27 -29.28
C ILE A 68 -8.90 -15.79 -29.09
N VAL A 69 -9.93 -14.98 -28.88
CA VAL A 69 -9.82 -13.55 -28.53
C VAL A 69 -9.65 -13.40 -27.02
N ALA A 70 -10.43 -14.12 -26.22
CA ALA A 70 -10.29 -14.13 -24.75
C ALA A 70 -10.67 -15.49 -24.17
N GLY A 71 -9.95 -15.91 -23.13
CA GLY A 71 -10.18 -17.21 -22.46
C GLY A 71 -9.15 -18.29 -22.79
N HIS A 72 -7.92 -17.93 -23.17
CA HIS A 72 -6.83 -18.88 -23.42
C HIS A 72 -6.60 -19.85 -22.24
N GLY A 73 -6.54 -19.34 -21.01
CA GLY A 73 -6.41 -20.17 -19.80
C GLY A 73 -7.55 -21.18 -19.63
N ARG A 74 -8.80 -20.81 -19.99
CA ARG A 74 -9.96 -21.71 -19.94
C ARG A 74 -9.86 -22.83 -20.98
N VAL A 75 -9.36 -22.54 -22.18
CA VAL A 75 -9.11 -23.56 -23.21
C VAL A 75 -7.99 -24.50 -22.79
N ALA A 76 -6.90 -23.97 -22.21
CA ALA A 76 -5.81 -24.80 -21.68
C ALA A 76 -6.30 -25.71 -20.54
N ALA A 77 -7.09 -25.18 -19.61
CA ALA A 77 -7.72 -25.95 -18.54
C ALA A 77 -8.69 -27.02 -19.08
N ALA A 78 -9.49 -26.72 -20.11
CA ALA A 78 -10.35 -27.70 -20.75
C ALA A 78 -9.58 -28.86 -21.38
N LYS A 79 -8.43 -28.57 -22.00
CA LYS A 79 -7.51 -29.60 -22.51
C LYS A 79 -6.97 -30.46 -21.39
N LEU A 80 -6.55 -29.85 -20.27
CA LEU A 80 -6.06 -30.57 -19.09
C LEU A 80 -7.13 -31.50 -18.51
N LEU A 81 -8.40 -31.09 -18.51
CA LEU A 81 -9.53 -31.89 -18.05
C LEU A 81 -10.01 -32.95 -19.07
N GLY A 82 -9.48 -32.95 -20.30
CA GLY A 82 -9.90 -33.88 -21.35
C GLY A 82 -11.31 -33.61 -21.92
N LEU A 83 -11.78 -32.36 -21.85
CA LEU A 83 -13.10 -31.99 -22.38
C LEU A 83 -13.10 -31.94 -23.91
N GLU A 84 -14.09 -32.56 -24.55
CA GLU A 84 -14.19 -32.56 -26.02
C GLU A 84 -14.60 -31.18 -26.56
N ALA A 85 -15.49 -30.48 -25.87
CA ALA A 85 -16.04 -29.20 -26.32
C ALA A 85 -16.19 -28.17 -25.19
N VAL A 86 -16.09 -26.89 -25.54
CA VAL A 86 -16.27 -25.74 -24.64
C VAL A 86 -17.29 -24.75 -25.21
N PRO A 87 -18.02 -24.01 -24.36
CA PRO A 87 -18.91 -22.95 -24.83
C PRO A 87 -18.11 -21.78 -25.40
N THR A 88 -18.53 -21.30 -26.56
CA THR A 88 -17.88 -20.19 -27.28
C THR A 88 -18.88 -19.12 -27.69
N ILE A 89 -18.42 -17.88 -27.80
CA ILE A 89 -19.15 -16.77 -28.41
C ILE A 89 -18.28 -16.20 -29.54
N ALA A 90 -18.82 -16.15 -30.76
CA ALA A 90 -18.14 -15.57 -31.90
C ALA A 90 -18.33 -14.04 -31.94
N LEU A 91 -17.22 -13.30 -31.95
CA LEU A 91 -17.19 -11.84 -32.08
C LEU A 91 -17.12 -11.41 -33.55
N SER A 92 -18.01 -11.97 -34.37
CA SER A 92 -18.09 -11.76 -35.83
C SER A 92 -18.26 -10.30 -36.24
N TYR A 93 -18.83 -9.50 -35.34
CA TYR A 93 -19.12 -8.10 -35.58
C TYR A 93 -17.94 -7.15 -35.35
N LEU A 94 -16.87 -7.62 -34.71
CA LEU A 94 -15.67 -6.81 -34.49
C LEU A 94 -14.74 -6.93 -35.69
N SER A 95 -14.18 -5.80 -36.13
CA SER A 95 -13.07 -5.80 -37.08
C SER A 95 -11.82 -6.44 -36.46
N SER A 96 -10.84 -6.82 -37.28
CA SER A 96 -9.56 -7.36 -36.80
C SER A 96 -8.89 -6.42 -35.78
N ALA A 97 -8.84 -5.12 -36.08
CA ALA A 97 -8.27 -4.11 -35.19
C ALA A 97 -9.05 -3.97 -33.87
N GLN A 98 -10.39 -4.05 -33.92
CA GLN A 98 -11.21 -4.02 -32.71
C GLN A 98 -11.00 -5.26 -31.84
N ARG A 99 -10.84 -6.44 -32.44
CA ARG A 99 -10.50 -7.68 -31.71
C ARG A 99 -9.14 -7.54 -31.04
N GLN A 100 -8.12 -7.03 -31.74
CA GLN A 100 -6.79 -6.79 -31.15
C GLN A 100 -6.84 -5.81 -29.97
N ALA A 101 -7.55 -4.69 -30.13
CA ALA A 101 -7.73 -3.73 -29.04
C ALA A 101 -8.46 -4.36 -27.85
N TYR A 102 -9.47 -5.21 -28.11
CA TYR A 102 -10.21 -5.89 -27.07
C TYR A 102 -9.36 -6.91 -26.31
N VAL A 103 -8.47 -7.67 -26.97
CA VAL A 103 -7.51 -8.58 -26.30
C VAL A 103 -6.69 -7.82 -25.26
N ILE A 104 -6.20 -6.63 -25.63
CA ILE A 104 -5.41 -5.79 -24.71
C ILE A 104 -6.29 -5.25 -23.58
N ALA A 105 -7.48 -4.74 -23.92
CA ALA A 105 -8.40 -4.15 -22.96
C ALA A 105 -8.89 -5.18 -21.92
N ASP A 106 -9.27 -6.39 -22.33
CA ASP A 106 -9.75 -7.46 -21.43
C ASP A 106 -8.68 -7.82 -20.39
N ASN A 107 -7.43 -7.96 -20.83
CA ASN A 107 -6.31 -8.23 -19.94
C ASN A 107 -6.03 -7.07 -18.99
N ARG A 108 -5.93 -5.84 -19.51
CA ARG A 108 -5.57 -4.67 -18.72
C ARG A 108 -6.68 -4.25 -17.75
N LEU A 109 -7.95 -4.34 -18.15
CA LEU A 109 -9.07 -3.98 -17.28
C LEU A 109 -9.19 -4.96 -16.11
N ALA A 110 -8.91 -6.24 -16.33
CA ALA A 110 -8.82 -7.22 -15.24
C ALA A 110 -7.67 -6.92 -14.28
N GLU A 111 -6.50 -6.50 -14.77
CA GLU A 111 -5.35 -6.09 -13.92
C GLU A 111 -5.60 -4.80 -13.13
N LEU A 112 -6.36 -3.86 -13.69
CA LEU A 112 -6.68 -2.59 -13.03
C LEU A 112 -7.76 -2.73 -11.96
N ALA A 113 -8.49 -3.85 -11.95
CA ALA A 113 -9.47 -4.15 -10.91
C ALA A 113 -8.74 -4.55 -9.61
N GLY A 114 -9.18 -3.97 -8.50
CA GLY A 114 -8.74 -4.35 -7.17
C GLY A 114 -9.90 -4.90 -6.35
N TRP A 115 -9.57 -5.49 -5.21
CA TRP A 115 -10.55 -5.95 -4.24
C TRP A 115 -10.75 -4.90 -3.15
N ASP A 116 -12.00 -4.73 -2.71
CA ASP A 116 -12.26 -4.14 -1.40
C ASP A 116 -11.99 -5.22 -0.36
N ARG A 117 -10.92 -5.06 0.43
CA ARG A 117 -10.41 -6.11 1.32
C ARG A 117 -11.39 -6.45 2.44
N ASP A 118 -12.12 -5.47 2.95
CA ASP A 118 -13.06 -5.68 4.06
C ASP A 118 -14.26 -6.50 3.57
N ILE A 119 -14.81 -6.13 2.41
CA ILE A 119 -15.91 -6.88 1.78
C ILE A 119 -15.44 -8.29 1.39
N LEU A 120 -14.27 -8.41 0.78
CA LEU A 120 -13.74 -9.70 0.35
C LEU A 120 -13.51 -10.65 1.55
N LYS A 121 -12.97 -10.13 2.66
CA LYS A 121 -12.79 -10.89 3.90
C LYS A 121 -14.13 -11.39 4.45
N MET A 122 -15.13 -10.52 4.55
CA MET A 122 -16.48 -10.90 4.99
C MET A 122 -17.06 -12.03 4.14
N GLU A 123 -16.89 -11.95 2.82
CA GLU A 123 -17.41 -12.95 1.89
C GLU A 123 -16.72 -14.31 2.09
N PHE A 124 -15.40 -14.34 2.29
CA PHE A 124 -14.67 -15.58 2.57
C PHE A 124 -14.98 -16.14 3.96
N GLN A 125 -15.18 -15.30 4.98
CA GLN A 125 -15.64 -15.75 6.31
C GLN A 125 -17.00 -16.43 6.22
N CYS A 126 -17.94 -15.81 5.48
CA CYS A 126 -19.24 -16.42 5.23
C CYS A 126 -19.11 -17.77 4.51
N LEU A 127 -18.24 -17.88 3.50
CA LEU A 127 -18.01 -19.14 2.79
C LEU A 127 -17.39 -20.21 3.70
N ALA A 128 -16.46 -19.85 4.60
CA ALA A 128 -15.82 -20.78 5.52
C ALA A 128 -16.77 -21.33 6.60
N GLU A 129 -17.80 -20.57 6.97
CA GLU A 129 -18.83 -21.02 7.92
C GLU A 129 -19.87 -21.97 7.29
N LEU A 130 -19.94 -22.04 5.96
CA LEU A 130 -20.81 -22.97 5.26
C LEU A 130 -20.18 -24.37 5.22
N ASP A 131 -21.00 -25.40 5.33
CA ASP A 131 -20.58 -26.79 5.10
C ASP A 131 -20.42 -27.01 3.58
N LEU A 132 -19.26 -26.62 3.04
CA LEU A 132 -18.94 -26.68 1.62
C LEU A 132 -18.42 -28.07 1.21
N ASP A 133 -18.81 -28.53 0.03
CA ASP A 133 -18.28 -29.73 -0.61
C ASP A 133 -17.01 -29.46 -1.46
N PHE A 134 -16.40 -28.28 -1.29
CA PHE A 134 -15.21 -27.83 -2.01
C PHE A 134 -14.29 -26.95 -1.17
N GLU A 135 -13.01 -26.91 -1.55
CA GLU A 135 -11.99 -26.07 -0.93
C GLU A 135 -11.99 -24.65 -1.52
N LEU A 136 -11.76 -23.64 -0.69
CA LEU A 136 -11.81 -22.22 -1.08
C LEU A 136 -10.78 -21.83 -2.14
N GLU A 137 -9.71 -22.61 -2.32
CA GLU A 137 -8.68 -22.40 -3.35
C GLU A 137 -9.24 -22.39 -4.79
N ILE A 138 -10.44 -22.96 -4.97
CA ILE A 138 -11.17 -22.93 -6.23
C ILE A 138 -11.54 -21.52 -6.72
N THR A 139 -11.58 -20.55 -5.80
CA THR A 139 -11.80 -19.13 -6.10
C THR A 139 -10.60 -18.48 -6.78
N GLY A 140 -9.46 -19.16 -6.84
CA GLY A 140 -8.22 -18.68 -7.43
C GLY A 140 -7.25 -18.04 -6.44
N PHE A 141 -7.62 -17.96 -5.16
CA PHE A 141 -6.74 -17.56 -4.07
C PHE A 141 -5.94 -18.76 -3.56
N GLU A 142 -4.68 -18.56 -3.23
CA GLU A 142 -3.85 -19.58 -2.59
C GLU A 142 -4.19 -19.73 -1.10
N THR A 143 -3.93 -20.90 -0.50
CA THR A 143 -4.19 -21.15 0.93
C THR A 143 -3.57 -20.06 1.81
N ALA A 144 -2.31 -19.70 1.55
CA ALA A 144 -1.62 -18.65 2.29
C ALA A 144 -2.25 -17.26 2.11
N GLU A 145 -2.82 -16.96 0.94
CA GLU A 145 -3.54 -15.70 0.70
C GLU A 145 -4.87 -15.68 1.43
N LEU A 146 -5.58 -16.81 1.47
CA LEU A 146 -6.82 -16.97 2.23
C LEU A 146 -6.57 -16.86 3.72
N ASP A 147 -5.51 -17.51 4.23
CA ASP A 147 -5.12 -17.43 5.64
C ASP A 147 -4.80 -15.98 6.03
N LEU A 148 -3.99 -15.27 5.22
CA LEU A 148 -3.69 -13.85 5.42
C LEU A 148 -4.91 -12.93 5.32
N LEU A 149 -5.92 -13.31 4.54
CA LEU A 149 -7.14 -12.53 4.35
C LEU A 149 -8.16 -12.78 5.48
N LEU A 150 -8.24 -14.02 5.96
CA LEU A 150 -9.18 -14.47 6.97
C LEU A 150 -8.67 -14.27 8.40
N ASP A 151 -7.37 -14.05 8.58
CA ASP A 151 -6.80 -13.75 9.89
C ASP A 151 -7.48 -12.50 10.49
N ASP A 152 -8.09 -12.68 11.67
CA ASP A 152 -8.73 -11.63 12.48
C ASP A 152 -7.72 -10.93 13.40
N SER A 153 -6.41 -11.21 13.22
CA SER A 153 -5.36 -10.39 13.82
C SER A 153 -5.52 -8.93 13.37
N PRO A 154 -5.44 -7.96 14.29
CA PRO A 154 -5.62 -6.55 13.99
C PRO A 154 -4.47 -6.05 13.12
N ASP A 155 -4.64 -6.11 11.79
CA ASP A 155 -3.58 -5.90 10.79
C ASP A 155 -2.33 -6.77 11.05
N ALA A 156 -1.98 -7.61 10.08
CA ALA A 156 -0.69 -8.29 10.04
C ALA A 156 0.46 -7.29 9.76
N SER A 157 0.67 -6.37 10.69
CA SER A 157 1.93 -5.72 10.97
C SER A 157 2.33 -5.86 12.44
N SER A 158 1.70 -6.73 13.24
CA SER A 158 2.25 -7.05 14.56
C SER A 158 3.44 -7.97 14.36
N ASP A 159 4.63 -7.38 14.38
CA ASP A 159 5.86 -8.09 14.64
C ASP A 159 5.65 -8.99 15.88
N PRO A 160 6.15 -10.23 15.97
CA PRO A 160 6.20 -10.94 17.26
C PRO A 160 6.86 -10.11 18.38
N ASP A 161 7.67 -9.10 18.05
CA ASP A 161 8.16 -8.09 19.01
C ASP A 161 7.10 -7.06 19.48
N ASP A 162 5.96 -6.94 18.80
CA ASP A 162 4.81 -6.10 19.18
C ASP A 162 3.83 -6.81 20.14
N ASP A 163 4.02 -8.12 20.42
CA ASP A 163 3.28 -8.86 21.46
C ASP A 163 3.88 -8.57 22.85
N PHE A 164 3.78 -7.31 23.28
CA PHE A 164 4.13 -6.94 24.64
C PHE A 164 2.90 -6.99 25.55
N GLN A 165 3.02 -7.72 26.65
CA GLN A 165 2.03 -7.66 27.73
C GLN A 165 1.92 -6.21 28.21
N THR A 166 0.73 -5.62 28.05
CA THR A 166 0.47 -4.31 28.63
C THR A 166 0.66 -4.43 30.15
N PRO A 167 1.63 -3.71 30.75
CA PRO A 167 1.88 -3.83 32.17
C PRO A 167 0.63 -3.40 32.96
N GLU A 168 0.35 -4.12 34.04
CA GLU A 168 -0.73 -3.79 34.96
C GLU A 168 -0.65 -2.31 35.38
N PRO A 169 -1.79 -1.61 35.50
CA PRO A 169 -1.80 -0.20 35.88
C PRO A 169 -1.05 0.03 37.21
N GLY A 170 0.04 0.80 37.15
CA GLY A 170 0.89 1.09 38.30
C GLY A 170 1.64 2.41 38.13
N PRO A 171 2.39 2.86 39.16
CA PRO A 171 3.25 4.03 39.02
C PRO A 171 4.29 3.78 37.92
N ALA A 172 4.53 4.79 37.08
CA ALA A 172 5.55 4.71 36.05
C ALA A 172 6.92 4.43 36.71
N VAL A 173 7.55 3.32 36.31
CA VAL A 173 8.89 2.97 36.79
C VAL A 173 9.91 3.98 36.28
N THR A 174 9.82 4.31 34.99
CA THR A 174 10.69 5.28 34.32
C THR A 174 10.37 6.71 34.74
N GLN A 175 11.41 7.45 35.14
CA GLN A 175 11.37 8.86 35.52
C GLN A 175 12.16 9.73 34.54
N LEU A 176 11.89 11.03 34.56
CA LEU A 176 12.60 12.00 33.74
C LEU A 176 14.10 12.00 34.10
N GLY A 177 14.95 11.81 33.10
CA GLY A 177 16.40 11.68 33.23
C GLY A 177 16.91 10.24 33.25
N ASP A 178 16.04 9.24 33.37
CA ASP A 178 16.45 7.84 33.32
C ASP A 178 16.96 7.46 31.93
N VAL A 179 18.07 6.72 31.91
CA VAL A 179 18.65 6.11 30.72
C VAL A 179 18.70 4.60 30.92
N TRP A 180 17.96 3.88 30.07
CA TRP A 180 17.92 2.43 30.03
C TRP A 180 18.92 1.91 29.01
N CYS A 181 19.75 0.94 29.43
CA CYS A 181 20.70 0.25 28.55
C CYS A 181 20.11 -1.10 28.12
N LEU A 182 19.86 -1.24 26.81
CA LEU A 182 19.22 -2.39 26.17
C LEU A 182 20.23 -3.08 25.24
N GLY A 183 21.31 -3.59 25.82
CA GLY A 183 22.44 -4.13 25.07
C GLY A 183 23.17 -3.01 24.30
N PRO A 184 23.26 -3.07 22.96
CA PRO A 184 23.85 -2.00 22.15
C PRO A 184 22.95 -0.77 22.02
N HIS A 185 21.68 -0.85 22.45
CA HIS A 185 20.71 0.24 22.34
C HIS A 185 20.54 0.97 23.67
N ARG A 186 20.13 2.24 23.60
CA ARG A 186 19.79 3.06 24.77
C ARG A 186 18.45 3.74 24.58
N LEU A 187 17.69 3.86 25.67
CA LEU A 187 16.42 4.58 25.72
C LEU A 187 16.48 5.61 26.85
N VAL A 188 16.18 6.88 26.55
CA VAL A 188 16.13 7.96 27.54
C VAL A 188 14.69 8.44 27.73
N CYS A 189 14.30 8.72 28.97
CA CYS A 189 13.12 9.51 29.26
C CYS A 189 13.52 10.97 29.49
N GLY A 190 13.22 11.87 28.55
CA GLY A 190 13.71 13.24 28.61
C GLY A 190 12.89 14.22 27.78
N ASP A 191 13.16 15.52 27.96
CA ASP A 191 12.63 16.56 27.07
C ASP A 191 13.50 16.63 25.81
N ALA A 192 12.92 16.31 24.66
CA ALA A 192 13.58 16.33 23.35
C ALA A 192 14.05 17.72 22.90
N ARG A 193 13.68 18.79 23.61
CA ARG A 193 14.19 20.16 23.38
C ARG A 193 15.44 20.49 24.19
N SER A 194 15.74 19.67 25.20
CA SER A 194 16.86 19.90 26.11
C SER A 194 18.12 19.22 25.58
N PRO A 195 19.22 19.96 25.33
CA PRO A 195 20.49 19.36 24.94
C PRO A 195 20.99 18.30 25.94
N LYS A 196 20.72 18.51 27.24
CA LYS A 196 21.10 17.57 28.31
C LYS A 196 20.50 16.17 28.15
N THR A 197 19.31 16.07 27.56
CA THR A 197 18.66 14.77 27.28
C THR A 197 19.50 13.95 26.32
N TYR A 198 19.99 14.59 25.25
CA TYR A 198 20.81 13.92 24.25
C TYR A 198 22.24 13.69 24.74
N GLU A 199 22.81 14.62 25.50
CA GLU A 199 24.12 14.41 26.15
C GLU A 199 24.10 13.16 27.04
N ALA A 200 23.04 12.97 27.83
CA ALA A 200 22.85 11.78 28.66
C ALA A 200 22.65 10.49 27.84
N LEU A 201 21.91 10.57 26.73
CA LEU A 201 21.65 9.43 25.85
C LEU A 201 22.91 8.98 25.10
N MET A 202 23.57 9.92 24.44
CA MET A 202 24.65 9.67 23.47
C MET A 202 26.00 9.46 24.16
N GLY A 203 26.28 10.16 25.26
CA GLY A 203 27.61 10.18 25.86
C GLY A 203 28.66 10.67 24.85
N ASP A 204 29.70 9.88 24.64
CA ASP A 204 30.80 10.20 23.72
C ASP A 204 30.59 9.70 22.28
N GLU A 205 29.43 9.14 21.95
CA GLU A 205 29.13 8.55 20.63
C GLU A 205 28.19 9.47 19.83
N PRO A 206 28.67 10.20 18.80
CA PRO A 206 27.82 11.12 18.05
C PRO A 206 26.94 10.40 17.02
N ALA A 207 25.77 10.98 16.74
CA ALA A 207 24.84 10.43 15.75
C ALA A 207 25.35 10.63 14.32
N HIS A 208 25.31 9.57 13.51
CA HIS A 208 25.58 9.64 12.07
C HIS A 208 24.30 9.98 11.27
N ALA A 209 23.15 9.58 11.80
CA ALA A 209 21.85 9.89 11.25
C ALA A 209 20.84 10.09 12.38
N VAL A 210 19.83 10.91 12.13
CA VAL A 210 18.68 11.10 13.01
C VAL A 210 17.42 10.92 12.19
N PHE A 211 16.48 10.14 12.70
CA PHE A 211 15.13 10.05 12.14
C PHE A 211 14.16 10.49 13.22
N THR A 212 13.38 11.53 12.95
CA THR A 212 12.52 12.15 13.95
C THR A 212 11.16 12.53 13.37
N ASP A 213 10.13 12.27 14.17
CA ASP A 213 8.74 12.61 13.89
C ASP A 213 8.23 13.53 15.00
N PRO A 214 8.58 14.83 14.98
CA PRO A 214 8.13 15.78 15.98
C PRO A 214 6.61 16.00 15.88
N PRO A 215 5.91 16.41 16.96
CA PRO A 215 4.49 16.71 16.89
C PRO A 215 4.18 17.79 15.84
N TYR A 216 3.10 17.62 15.08
CA TYR A 216 2.75 18.51 13.97
C TYR A 216 1.96 19.75 14.39
N ASN A 217 1.83 20.07 15.69
CA ASN A 217 0.99 21.17 16.15
C ASN A 217 -0.46 21.07 15.63
N VAL A 218 -0.99 19.85 15.59
CA VAL A 218 -2.38 19.54 15.25
C VAL A 218 -2.97 18.74 16.42
N LYS A 219 -4.20 19.09 16.81
CA LYS A 219 -4.93 18.37 17.86
C LYS A 219 -5.13 16.90 17.50
N ILE A 220 -5.01 16.01 18.48
CA ILE A 220 -5.25 14.58 18.28
C ILE A 220 -6.75 14.30 18.16
N ASP A 221 -7.57 14.92 19.03
CA ASP A 221 -9.02 14.78 19.00
C ASP A 221 -9.62 15.21 17.65
N GLY A 222 -10.35 14.29 17.00
CA GLY A 222 -10.96 14.48 15.69
C GLY A 222 -10.04 14.32 14.47
N ASN A 223 -8.72 14.13 14.65
CA ASN A 223 -7.77 14.01 13.54
C ASN A 223 -7.03 12.66 13.45
N VAL A 224 -7.25 11.76 14.42
CA VAL A 224 -6.61 10.42 14.48
C VAL A 224 -7.65 9.30 14.28
N CYS A 225 -7.19 8.13 13.85
CA CYS A 225 -7.98 6.94 13.53
C CYS A 225 -8.91 6.50 14.68
N GLY A 226 -9.98 5.78 14.33
CA GLY A 226 -10.91 5.18 15.30
C GLY A 226 -12.30 5.81 15.34
N SER A 227 -12.60 6.82 14.49
CA SER A 227 -13.95 7.41 14.35
C SER A 227 -14.62 7.77 15.70
N GLY A 228 -13.83 8.14 16.71
CA GLY A 228 -14.28 8.45 18.07
C GLY A 228 -14.43 7.26 19.03
N ALA A 229 -14.24 6.01 18.57
CA ALA A 229 -14.27 4.80 19.39
C ALA A 229 -12.98 4.62 20.22
N VAL A 230 -11.84 5.06 19.69
CA VAL A 230 -10.55 5.07 20.40
C VAL A 230 -10.17 6.50 20.72
N LYS A 231 -9.95 6.80 22.00
CA LYS A 231 -9.52 8.13 22.47
C LYS A 231 -8.04 8.09 22.80
N HIS A 232 -7.24 8.70 21.96
CA HIS A 232 -5.82 8.92 22.21
C HIS A 232 -5.63 10.14 23.11
N ARG A 233 -4.61 10.11 23.98
CA ARG A 233 -4.22 11.28 24.78
C ARG A 233 -3.57 12.30 23.85
N GLU A 234 -3.81 13.59 24.10
CA GLU A 234 -3.10 14.68 23.42
C GLU A 234 -1.59 14.62 23.71
N PHE A 235 -0.79 15.18 22.80
CA PHE A 235 0.63 15.42 23.08
C PHE A 235 0.78 16.40 24.25
N ALA A 236 1.88 16.27 25.00
CA ALA A 236 2.17 17.17 26.11
C ALA A 236 2.34 18.65 25.68
N MET A 237 2.69 18.88 24.42
CA MET A 237 2.87 20.17 23.77
C MET A 237 2.86 20.00 22.25
N ALA A 238 2.70 21.10 21.52
CA ALA A 238 2.57 21.13 20.06
C ALA A 238 1.43 20.22 19.57
N SER A 239 0.25 20.40 20.18
CA SER A 239 -1.03 19.77 19.85
C SER A 239 -2.07 20.81 19.38
N GLY A 240 -1.63 21.82 18.62
CA GLY A 240 -2.49 22.85 18.02
C GLY A 240 -2.61 24.14 18.82
N GLU A 241 -1.87 24.30 19.91
CA GLU A 241 -1.88 25.49 20.74
C GLU A 241 -0.84 26.56 20.33
N MET A 242 0.17 26.21 19.53
CA MET A 242 1.28 27.12 19.21
C MET A 242 0.99 27.98 17.98
N SER A 243 1.44 29.24 17.99
CA SER A 243 1.51 30.07 16.77
C SER A 243 2.61 29.56 15.83
N SER A 244 2.62 30.03 14.59
CA SER A 244 3.68 29.69 13.62
C SER A 244 5.09 30.01 14.15
N GLU A 245 5.28 31.17 14.79
CA GLU A 245 6.57 31.58 15.37
C GLU A 245 6.93 30.69 16.56
N ALA A 246 6.00 30.47 17.49
CA ALA A 246 6.24 29.61 18.65
C ALA A 246 6.53 28.16 18.24
N PHE A 247 5.90 27.66 17.17
CA PHE A 247 6.14 26.33 16.65
C PHE A 247 7.49 26.23 15.91
N ALA A 248 7.89 27.27 15.17
CA ALA A 248 9.24 27.35 14.61
C ALA A 248 10.32 27.34 15.70
N ASP A 249 10.12 28.09 16.80
CA ASP A 249 11.03 28.09 17.95
C ASP A 249 11.09 26.73 18.66
N PHE A 250 9.93 26.07 18.78
CA PHE A 250 9.82 24.71 19.31
C PHE A 250 10.62 23.70 18.48
N LEU A 251 10.43 23.71 17.16
CA LEU A 251 11.19 22.88 16.23
C LEU A 251 12.68 23.23 16.29
N GLY A 252 13.02 24.52 16.33
CA GLY A 252 14.40 24.99 16.43
C GLY A 252 15.11 24.45 17.67
N SER A 253 14.43 24.46 18.82
CA SER A 253 14.97 23.94 20.08
C SER A 253 15.22 22.42 20.00
N SER A 254 14.24 21.65 19.48
CA SER A 254 14.35 20.19 19.35
C SER A 254 15.42 19.77 18.33
N LEU A 255 15.34 20.30 17.11
CA LEU A 255 16.27 20.00 16.03
C LEU A 255 17.69 20.46 16.37
N GLY A 256 17.84 21.60 17.03
CA GLY A 256 19.12 22.14 17.46
C GLY A 256 19.78 21.30 18.55
N ALA A 257 18.99 20.76 19.48
CA ALA A 257 19.50 19.84 20.50
C ALA A 257 20.02 18.54 19.88
N MET A 258 19.30 17.96 18.90
CA MET A 258 19.77 16.80 18.14
C MET A 258 21.03 17.09 17.34
N ALA A 259 21.09 18.21 16.61
CA ALA A 259 22.24 18.54 15.76
C ALA A 259 23.55 18.71 16.55
N ARG A 260 23.49 19.11 17.83
CA ARG A 260 24.68 19.27 18.70
C ARG A 260 25.39 17.97 19.04
N VAL A 261 24.67 16.85 19.05
CA VAL A 261 25.21 15.52 19.34
C VAL A 261 25.45 14.70 18.07
N SER A 262 25.38 15.33 16.91
CA SER A 262 25.57 14.68 15.61
C SER A 262 26.96 14.94 15.03
N HIS A 263 27.46 13.97 14.25
CA HIS A 263 28.69 14.16 13.50
C HIS A 263 28.58 15.30 12.47
N ASN A 264 29.70 15.98 12.22
CA ASN A 264 29.81 16.89 11.08
C ASN A 264 29.70 16.10 9.77
N GLY A 265 28.60 16.28 9.04
CA GLY A 265 28.21 15.48 7.89
C GLY A 265 27.01 14.56 8.13
N ALA A 266 26.44 14.51 9.34
CA ALA A 266 25.28 13.68 9.65
C ALA A 266 24.02 14.09 8.87
N ILE A 267 23.12 13.14 8.63
CA ILE A 267 21.86 13.35 7.91
C ILE A 267 20.67 13.22 8.86
N HIS A 268 19.85 14.27 8.93
CA HIS A 268 18.64 14.30 9.74
C HIS A 268 17.42 14.21 8.82
N PHE A 269 16.57 13.21 9.06
CA PHE A 269 15.28 12.99 8.42
C PHE A 269 14.19 13.50 9.37
N VAL A 270 13.50 14.56 8.99
CA VAL A 270 12.47 15.19 9.82
C VAL A 270 11.12 15.06 9.14
N CYS A 271 10.24 14.24 9.71
CA CYS A 271 8.86 14.06 9.24
C CYS A 271 8.04 15.31 9.58
N MET A 272 7.19 15.75 8.65
CA MET A 272 6.24 16.84 8.83
C MET A 272 5.13 16.79 7.78
N ASP A 273 3.99 17.41 8.08
CA ASP A 273 2.97 17.66 7.07
C ASP A 273 3.29 18.89 6.19
N TRP A 274 2.53 19.06 5.11
CA TRP A 274 2.71 20.21 4.22
C TRP A 274 2.26 21.53 4.85
N ARG A 275 1.42 21.51 5.89
CA ARG A 275 0.88 22.73 6.53
C ARG A 275 1.96 23.46 7.31
N HIS A 276 2.89 22.71 7.91
CA HIS A 276 3.98 23.24 8.71
C HIS A 276 5.34 23.24 8.00
N MET A 277 5.35 23.13 6.66
CA MET A 277 6.59 23.18 5.88
C MET A 277 7.36 24.49 6.05
N ARG A 278 6.66 25.60 6.35
CA ARG A 278 7.27 26.93 6.48
C ARG A 278 8.04 27.01 7.80
N GLU A 279 7.40 26.62 8.90
CA GLU A 279 7.97 26.62 10.25
C GLU A 279 9.17 25.68 10.33
N LEU A 280 9.04 24.48 9.76
CA LEU A 280 10.15 23.52 9.72
C LEU A 280 11.33 24.03 8.86
N GLN A 281 11.06 24.66 7.72
CA GLN A 281 12.14 25.25 6.92
C GLN A 281 12.79 26.46 7.60
N ALA A 282 12.03 27.27 8.33
CA ALA A 282 12.58 28.39 9.10
C ALA A 282 13.56 27.87 10.18
N ALA A 283 13.09 26.93 11.02
CA ALA A 283 13.92 26.29 12.04
C ALA A 283 15.14 25.58 11.43
N GLY A 284 14.92 24.79 10.37
CA GLY A 284 15.97 24.00 9.75
C GLY A 284 17.11 24.84 9.15
N ARG A 285 16.80 26.00 8.57
CA ARG A 285 17.81 26.91 7.98
C ARG A 285 18.73 27.56 9.00
N GLU A 286 18.31 27.66 10.26
CA GLU A 286 19.15 28.20 11.34
C GLU A 286 20.13 27.16 11.89
N ILE A 287 19.81 25.87 11.75
CA ILE A 287 20.52 24.76 12.40
C ILE A 287 21.40 24.00 11.43
N TYR A 288 20.88 23.72 10.23
CA TYR A 288 21.51 22.83 9.27
C TYR A 288 22.18 23.63 8.16
N SER A 289 23.26 23.07 7.61
CA SER A 289 24.02 23.73 6.54
C SER A 289 23.37 23.59 5.17
N GLU A 290 22.56 22.54 4.95
CA GLU A 290 21.99 22.21 3.65
C GLU A 290 20.69 21.41 3.80
N LEU A 291 19.64 21.79 3.05
CA LEU A 291 18.50 20.91 2.77
C LEU A 291 18.89 20.02 1.58
N LYS A 292 19.19 18.75 1.85
CA LYS A 292 19.62 17.78 0.83
C LYS A 292 18.49 17.45 -0.15
N ASN A 293 17.31 17.17 0.39
CA ASN A 293 16.17 16.72 -0.40
C ASN A 293 14.86 16.86 0.38
N LEU A 294 13.75 16.73 -0.34
CA LEU A 294 12.41 16.59 0.21
C LEU A 294 11.84 15.25 -0.28
N ILE A 295 11.66 14.31 0.63
CA ILE A 295 11.05 13.02 0.33
C ILE A 295 9.53 13.15 0.55
N VAL A 296 8.75 12.57 -0.36
CA VAL A 296 7.29 12.48 -0.24
C VAL A 296 6.92 11.05 0.08
N TRP A 297 6.50 10.80 1.33
CA TRP A 297 5.93 9.52 1.71
C TRP A 297 4.51 9.40 1.16
N ALA A 298 4.34 8.70 0.04
CA ALA A 298 3.04 8.42 -0.54
C ALA A 298 2.32 7.33 0.27
N LYS A 299 1.29 7.73 1.02
CA LYS A 299 0.48 6.79 1.82
C LYS A 299 -0.44 5.98 0.90
N THR A 300 -0.83 4.78 1.31
CA THR A 300 -1.81 3.96 0.57
C THR A 300 -3.20 4.61 0.61
N ASN A 301 -3.58 5.15 1.77
CA ASN A 301 -4.87 5.78 2.04
C ASN A 301 -4.74 7.27 2.36
N GLY A 302 -5.68 8.08 1.88
CA GLY A 302 -5.72 9.52 2.16
C GLY A 302 -6.40 9.82 3.48
N GLY A 303 -5.93 10.82 4.22
CA GLY A 303 -6.53 11.27 5.48
C GLY A 303 -8.00 11.72 5.33
N MET A 304 -8.73 11.77 6.44
CA MET A 304 -10.14 12.21 6.47
C MET A 304 -10.24 13.69 6.07
N GLY A 305 -11.23 14.05 5.24
CA GLY A 305 -11.43 15.44 4.79
C GLY A 305 -12.43 15.59 3.64
N THR A 306 -12.96 16.80 3.46
CA THR A 306 -14.01 17.12 2.48
C THR A 306 -13.50 17.72 1.16
N PHE A 307 -12.20 18.05 1.08
CA PHE A 307 -11.55 18.60 -0.12
C PHE A 307 -10.43 17.65 -0.63
N TYR A 308 -9.35 18.16 -1.25
CA TYR A 308 -8.19 17.32 -1.60
C TYR A 308 -7.62 16.64 -0.36
N ARG A 309 -7.88 15.34 -0.25
CA ARG A 309 -7.44 14.51 0.87
C ARG A 309 -5.93 14.30 0.77
N SER A 310 -5.20 14.69 1.82
CA SER A 310 -3.75 14.48 1.88
C SER A 310 -3.47 12.98 1.94
N ARG A 311 -2.84 12.45 0.90
CA ARG A 311 -2.34 11.06 0.80
C ARG A 311 -0.81 11.04 0.80
N HIS A 312 -0.22 11.98 1.51
CA HIS A 312 1.23 12.08 1.63
C HIS A 312 1.62 12.75 2.93
N GLU A 313 2.83 12.43 3.37
CA GLU A 313 3.61 13.20 4.34
C GLU A 313 4.97 13.53 3.76
N LEU A 314 5.63 14.52 4.33
CA LEU A 314 6.90 15.02 3.86
C LEU A 314 8.01 14.63 4.84
N ILE A 315 9.17 14.28 4.32
CA ILE A 315 10.37 14.05 5.13
C ILE A 315 11.46 14.98 4.59
N PHE A 316 11.83 15.95 5.41
CA PHE A 316 12.85 16.94 5.08
C PHE A 316 14.22 16.37 5.45
N VAL A 317 15.10 16.26 4.46
CA VAL A 317 16.43 15.67 4.62
C VAL A 317 17.46 16.77 4.78
N TRP A 318 17.96 16.95 6.00
CA TRP A 318 18.91 18.00 6.34
C TRP A 318 20.31 17.45 6.60
N LYS A 319 21.32 18.25 6.28
CA LYS A 319 22.72 17.94 6.59
C LYS A 319 23.24 18.81 7.74
N VAL A 320 23.83 18.16 8.75
CA VAL A 320 24.52 18.82 9.85
C VAL A 320 25.93 19.17 9.41
N GLY A 321 26.26 20.46 9.37
CA GLY A 321 27.60 20.95 9.06
C GLY A 321 28.14 20.59 7.67
N PHE A 322 29.38 20.98 7.42
CA PHE A 322 29.97 20.97 6.08
C PHE A 322 30.76 19.70 5.74
N GLY A 323 30.97 18.80 6.70
CA GLY A 323 31.71 17.54 6.53
C GLY A 323 31.10 16.61 5.48
N PRO A 324 31.85 15.62 4.96
CA PRO A 324 31.28 14.62 4.05
C PRO A 324 30.19 13.82 4.75
N HIS A 325 29.10 13.51 4.04
CA HIS A 325 28.07 12.59 4.52
C HIS A 325 28.31 11.20 3.93
N THR A 326 27.91 10.16 4.65
CA THR A 326 27.95 8.79 4.13
C THR A 326 26.83 8.62 3.11
N ASN A 327 27.19 8.23 1.89
CA ASN A 327 26.23 7.85 0.86
C ASN A 327 26.27 6.33 0.69
N THR A 328 25.18 5.65 1.06
CA THR A 328 25.02 4.20 0.92
C THR A 328 24.15 3.80 -0.27
N PHE A 329 23.66 4.76 -1.06
CA PHE A 329 22.87 4.47 -2.26
C PHE A 329 23.80 4.17 -3.43
N GLY A 330 23.72 2.95 -3.97
CA GLY A 330 24.39 2.58 -5.22
C GLY A 330 23.80 3.40 -6.39
N LEU A 331 24.67 4.05 -7.17
CA LEU A 331 24.25 4.75 -8.39
C LEU A 331 23.58 3.75 -9.34
N GLY A 332 22.26 3.90 -9.54
CA GLY A 332 21.52 3.20 -10.59
C GLY A 332 20.90 1.85 -10.24
N GLU A 333 21.03 1.32 -9.02
CA GLU A 333 20.39 0.04 -8.66
C GLU A 333 19.06 0.22 -7.91
N HIS A 334 18.91 1.24 -7.06
CA HIS A 334 17.66 1.51 -6.34
C HIS A 334 17.38 3.02 -6.09
N GLY A 335 18.09 3.91 -6.78
CA GLY A 335 18.08 5.36 -6.53
C GLY A 335 17.50 6.19 -7.67
N VAL A 336 16.26 5.92 -8.07
CA VAL A 336 15.41 6.81 -8.88
C VAL A 336 14.09 7.00 -8.16
#